data_AF-A0A6B2CUX3-F1
#
_entry.id   AF-A0A6B2CUX3-F1
#
_cell.length_a   1.000
_cell.length_b   1.000
_cell.length_c   1.000
_cell.angle_alpha   90.00
_cell.angle_beta   90.00
_cell.angle_gamma   90.00
#
_symmetry.space_group_name_H-M   'P 1'
#
loop_
_entity.id
_entity.type
_entity.pdbx_description
1 polymer ?
#
loop_
_entity_poly.entity_id
_entity_poly.type
_entity_poly.pdbx_seq_one_letter_code
_entity_poly.pdbx_strand_id
1 'polypeptide(L)'
;MKYYLAALASLLVLWQIAAYVVNKPYLPPFTDVAMRAASDHQILLRNLASTLARIAAATTLALAAGLACGLAASWLTERTSANLLKALILLTYPIPHVALLPIL
;
A
#
# COMPACT_ATOMS: atom_id res chain seq x y z
N MET A 1 4.37 28.08 11.94
CA MET A 1 4.95 27.04 12.83
C MET A 1 4.19 26.86 14.14
N LYS A 2 3.96 27.91 14.94
CA LYS A 2 3.25 27.80 16.24
C LYS A 2 1.90 27.07 16.15
N TYR A 3 1.08 27.40 15.15
CA TYR A 3 -0.22 26.74 14.94
C TYR A 3 -0.11 25.24 14.63
N TYR A 4 0.91 24.82 13.87
CA TYR A 4 1.12 23.42 13.53
C TYR A 4 1.55 22.59 14.75
N LEU A 5 2.41 23.14 15.60
CA LEU A 5 2.81 22.48 16.85
C LEU A 5 1.64 22.36 17.82
N ALA A 6 0.82 23.41 17.94
CA ALA A 6 -0.40 23.37 18.73
C ALA A 6 -1.40 22.33 18.20
N ALA A 7 -1.58 22.26 16.88
CA ALA A 7 -2.43 21.26 16.23
C ALA A 7 -1.91 19.84 16.51
N LEU A 8 -0.63 19.58 16.33
CA LEU A 8 -0.01 18.28 16.61
C LEU A 8 -0.19 17.89 18.08
N ALA A 9 0.11 18.79 19.02
CA ALA A 9 -0.07 18.53 20.44
C ALA A 9 -1.54 18.22 20.78
N SER A 10 -2.48 18.98 20.22
CA SER A 10 -3.91 18.74 20.41
C SER A 10 -4.35 17.37 19.87
N LEU A 11 -3.82 16.94 18.72
CA LEU A 11 -4.10 15.62 18.14
C LEU A 11 -3.56 14.49 19.01
N LEU A 12 -2.34 14.64 19.55
CA LEU A 12 -1.76 13.63 20.46
C LEU A 12 -2.56 13.52 21.77
N VAL A 13 -3.02 14.65 22.32
CA VAL A 13 -3.88 14.66 23.51
C VAL A 13 -5.22 13.99 23.20
N LEU A 14 -5.86 14.33 22.08
CA LEU A 14 -7.12 13.71 21.67
C LEU A 14 -6.97 12.20 21.45
N TRP A 15 -5.88 11.76 20.82
CA TRP A 15 -5.58 10.34 20.66
C TRP A 15 -5.39 9.67 22.02
N GLN A 16 -4.61 10.25 22.93
CA GLN A 16 -4.40 9.68 24.26
C GLN A 16 -5.72 9.52 25.03
N ILE A 17 -6.59 10.54 24.99
CA ILE A 17 -7.92 10.48 25.61
C ILE A 17 -8.75 9.38 24.95
N ALA A 18 -8.79 9.33 23.62
CA ALA A 18 -9.54 8.32 22.89
C ALA A 18 -9.07 6.90 23.21
N ALA A 19 -7.77 6.67 23.34
CA ALA A 19 -7.21 5.37 23.71
C ALA A 19 -7.71 4.91 25.10
N TYR A 20 -7.74 5.80 26.09
CA TYR A 20 -8.26 5.48 27.42
C TYR A 20 -9.77 5.29 27.46
N VAL A 21 -10.53 6.10 26.70
CA VAL A 21 -11.99 6.00 26.64
C VAL A 21 -12.44 4.73 25.94
N VAL A 22 -11.83 4.41 24.79
CA VAL A 22 -12.19 3.22 24.00
C VAL A 22 -11.68 1.95 24.67
N ASN A 23 -10.47 1.99 25.25
CA ASN A 23 -9.84 0.88 25.95
C ASN A 23 -9.90 -0.44 25.17
N LYS A 24 -9.44 -0.39 23.91
CA LYS A 24 -9.37 -1.55 23.01
C LYS A 24 -7.95 -1.75 22.48
N PRO A 25 -7.53 -3.00 22.25
CA PRO A 25 -6.17 -3.30 21.80
C PRO A 25 -5.83 -2.71 20.42
N TYR A 26 -6.83 -2.40 19.60
CA TYR A 26 -6.64 -1.76 18.29
C TYR A 26 -6.45 -0.24 18.38
N LEU A 27 -6.67 0.39 19.54
CA LEU A 27 -6.44 1.81 19.79
C LEU A 27 -5.57 2.00 21.04
N PRO A 28 -4.28 1.59 20.99
CA PRO A 28 -3.38 1.79 22.12
C PRO A 28 -3.05 3.28 22.33
N PRO A 29 -2.61 3.65 23.55
CA PRO A 29 -2.03 4.96 23.84
C PRO A 29 -0.89 5.32 22.88
N PHE A 30 -0.75 6.60 22.51
CA PHE A 30 0.32 7.00 21.60
C PHE A 30 1.71 6.76 22.22
N THR A 31 1.80 6.84 23.55
CA THR A 31 3.03 6.56 24.31
C THR A 31 3.53 5.15 24.06
N ASP A 32 2.63 4.18 24.05
CA ASP A 32 2.96 2.77 23.84
C ASP A 32 3.38 2.53 22.40
N VAL A 33 2.71 3.18 21.45
CA VAL A 33 3.10 3.15 20.03
C VAL A 33 4.49 3.76 19.84
N ALA A 34 4.78 4.89 20.47
CA ALA A 34 6.08 5.54 20.38
C ALA A 34 7.21 4.70 20.99
N MET A 35 6.98 4.12 22.18
CA MET A 35 7.94 3.22 22.82
C MET A 35 8.22 1.98 21.96
N ARG A 36 7.16 1.36 21.41
CA ARG A 36 7.29 0.18 20.56
C ARG A 36 7.95 0.49 19.23
N ALA A 37 7.64 1.63 18.63
CA ALA A 37 8.31 2.10 17.42
C ALA A 37 9.81 2.32 17.64
N ALA A 38 10.19 2.84 18.82
CA ALA A 38 11.58 3.03 19.20
C ALA A 38 12.30 1.70 19.50
N SER A 39 11.66 0.77 20.22
CA SER A 39 12.24 -0.55 20.53
C SER A 39 12.42 -1.40 19.28
N ASP A 40 11.42 -1.40 18.40
CA ASP A 40 11.35 -2.28 17.23
C ASP A 40 11.83 -1.57 15.96
N HIS A 41 12.53 -0.42 16.08
CA HIS A 41 12.90 0.44 14.95
C HIS A 41 13.62 -0.32 13.83
N GLN A 42 14.50 -1.25 14.16
CA GLN A 42 15.22 -2.06 13.16
C GLN A 42 14.26 -2.96 12.35
N ILE A 43 13.27 -3.55 13.01
CA ILE A 43 12.24 -4.38 12.36
C ILE A 43 11.35 -3.48 11.49
N LEU A 44 10.93 -2.33 12.00
CA LEU A 44 10.14 -1.35 11.24
C LEU A 44 10.87 -0.90 9.99
N LEU A 45 12.15 -0.51 10.10
CA LEU A 45 12.97 -0.06 8.97
C LEU A 45 13.17 -1.18 7.95
N ARG A 46 13.43 -2.41 8.41
CA ARG A 46 13.56 -3.58 7.51
C ARG A 46 12.25 -3.85 6.76
N ASN A 47 11.12 -3.80 7.46
CA ASN A 47 9.81 -4.04 6.85
C ASN A 47 9.43 -2.92 5.89
N LEU A 48 9.74 -1.66 6.24
CA LEU A 48 9.57 -0.50 5.37
C LEU A 48 10.40 -0.65 4.09
N ALA A 49 11.69 -0.95 4.22
CA ALA A 49 12.58 -1.17 3.09
C ALA A 49 12.12 -2.33 2.22
N SER A 50 11.71 -3.45 2.83
CA SER A 50 11.19 -4.61 2.09
C SER A 50 9.90 -4.27 1.33
N THR A 51 8.98 -3.54 1.96
CA THR A 51 7.72 -3.12 1.33
C THR A 51 7.97 -2.14 0.20
N LEU A 52 8.85 -1.15 0.40
CA LEU A 52 9.26 -0.21 -0.64
C LEU A 52 9.91 -0.92 -1.83
N ALA A 53 10.81 -1.88 -1.56
CA ALA A 53 11.45 -2.67 -2.60
C ALA A 53 10.43 -3.50 -3.40
N ARG A 54 9.44 -4.11 -2.73
CA ARG A 54 8.34 -4.83 -3.38
C ARG A 54 7.49 -3.92 -4.25
N ILE A 55 7.10 -2.75 -3.75
CA ILE A 55 6.33 -1.77 -4.50
C ILE A 55 7.12 -1.29 -5.73
N ALA A 56 8.40 -0.97 -5.55
CA ALA A 56 9.26 -0.53 -6.64
C ALA A 56 9.42 -1.62 -7.72
N ALA A 57 9.67 -2.86 -7.31
CA ALA A 57 9.80 -4.00 -8.23
C ALA A 57 8.48 -4.27 -8.97
N ALA A 58 7.36 -4.34 -8.26
CA ALA A 58 6.04 -4.57 -8.85
C ALA A 58 5.67 -3.45 -9.84
N THR A 59 5.91 -2.20 -9.47
CA THR A 59 5.64 -1.04 -10.34
C THR A 59 6.52 -1.07 -11.59
N THR A 60 7.80 -1.40 -11.45
CA THR A 60 8.73 -1.50 -12.59
C THR A 60 8.31 -2.60 -13.54
N LEU A 61 7.98 -3.78 -13.03
CA LEU A 61 7.50 -4.91 -13.83
C LEU A 61 6.16 -4.58 -14.51
N ALA A 62 5.22 -3.98 -13.78
CA ALA A 62 3.92 -3.58 -14.32
C ALA A 62 4.08 -2.54 -15.44
N LEU A 63 4.98 -1.56 -15.27
CA LEU A 63 5.28 -0.58 -16.30
C LEU A 63 5.94 -1.22 -17.52
N ALA A 64 6.96 -2.06 -17.33
CA ALA A 64 7.63 -2.75 -18.42
C ALA A 64 6.66 -3.63 -19.22
N ALA A 65 5.85 -4.44 -18.53
CA ALA A 65 4.84 -5.30 -19.17
C ALA A 65 3.74 -4.46 -19.83
N GLY A 66 3.21 -3.44 -19.14
CA GLY A 66 2.17 -2.57 -19.67
C GLY A 66 2.61 -1.81 -20.91
N LEU A 67 3.84 -1.30 -20.93
CA LEU A 67 4.43 -0.65 -22.10
C LEU A 67 4.64 -1.65 -23.25
N ALA A 68 5.19 -2.84 -22.98
CA ALA A 68 5.39 -3.86 -23.99
C ALA A 68 4.06 -4.31 -24.61
N CYS A 69 3.04 -4.56 -23.80
CA CYS A 69 1.69 -4.90 -24.26
C CYS A 69 1.04 -3.75 -25.03
N GLY A 70 1.16 -2.51 -24.55
CA GLY A 70 0.61 -1.33 -25.21
C GLY A 70 1.24 -1.08 -26.59
N LEU A 71 2.56 -1.23 -26.70
CA LEU A 71 3.26 -1.19 -27.97
C LEU A 71 2.82 -2.35 -28.85
N ALA A 72 2.85 -3.60 -28.39
CA ALA A 72 2.40 -4.75 -29.18
C ALA A 72 1.00 -4.51 -29.75
N ALA A 73 0.06 -4.01 -28.94
CA ALA A 73 -1.30 -3.67 -29.35
C ALA A 73 -1.34 -2.70 -30.55
N SER A 74 -0.40 -1.75 -30.66
CA SER A 74 -0.36 -0.83 -31.79
C SER A 74 0.11 -1.49 -33.10
N TRP A 75 0.88 -2.57 -33.03
CA TRP A 75 1.32 -3.34 -34.21
C TRP A 75 0.31 -4.41 -34.64
N LEU A 76 -0.64 -4.75 -33.76
CA LEU A 76 -1.66 -5.77 -33.98
C LEU A 76 -2.79 -5.20 -34.87
N THR A 77 -2.66 -5.38 -36.19
CA THR A 77 -3.64 -4.92 -37.19
C THR A 77 -4.96 -5.70 -37.12
N GLU A 78 -4.94 -6.92 -36.58
CA GLU A 78 -6.13 -7.78 -36.47
C GLU A 78 -6.97 -7.47 -35.22
N ARG A 79 -8.25 -7.16 -35.47
CA ARG A 79 -9.24 -6.83 -34.44
C ARG A 79 -9.39 -7.93 -33.37
N THR A 80 -9.19 -9.19 -33.74
CA THR A 80 -9.27 -10.35 -32.84
C THR A 80 -8.15 -10.35 -31.81
N SER A 81 -6.93 -10.09 -32.24
CA SER A 81 -5.74 -10.17 -31.39
C SER A 81 -5.65 -8.97 -30.43
N ALA A 82 -6.09 -7.79 -30.87
CA ALA A 82 -6.27 -6.63 -29.98
C ALA A 82 -7.36 -6.87 -28.91
N ASN A 83 -8.46 -7.55 -29.27
CA ASN A 83 -9.53 -7.88 -28.32
C ASN A 83 -9.10 -8.92 -27.27
N LEU A 84 -8.31 -9.93 -27.66
CA LEU A 84 -7.77 -10.92 -26.72
C LEU A 84 -6.84 -10.28 -25.69
N LEU A 85 -5.95 -9.38 -26.13
CA LEU A 85 -5.07 -8.64 -25.23
C LEU A 85 -5.88 -7.77 -24.25
N LYS A 86 -6.92 -7.09 -24.75
CA LYS A 86 -7.84 -6.31 -23.90
C LYS A 86 -8.56 -7.19 -22.88
N ALA A 87 -9.03 -8.38 -23.26
CA ALA A 87 -9.69 -9.32 -22.36
C ALA A 87 -8.75 -9.81 -21.25
N LEU A 88 -7.48 -10.10 -21.58
CA LEU A 88 -6.46 -10.49 -20.60
C LEU A 88 -6.17 -9.37 -19.57
N ILE A 89 -6.07 -8.12 -20.03
CA ILE A 89 -5.88 -6.96 -19.13
C ILE A 89 -7.11 -6.74 -18.24
N LEU A 90 -8.32 -6.93 -18.77
CA LEU A 90 -9.54 -6.79 -17.97
C LEU A 90 -9.69 -7.91 -16.95
N LEU A 91 -9.15 -9.10 -17.21
CA LEU A 91 -9.21 -10.22 -16.27
C LEU A 91 -8.39 -9.95 -15.01
N THR A 92 -7.35 -9.14 -15.10
CA THR A 92 -6.56 -8.70 -13.93
C THR A 92 -7.20 -7.51 -13.20
N TYR A 93 -8.38 -7.03 -13.63
CA TYR A 93 -9.03 -5.84 -13.08
C TYR A 93 -10.51 -6.04 -12.67
N PRO A 94 -10.90 -5.73 -11.43
CA PRO A 94 -10.18 -5.91 -10.19
C PRO A 94 -10.48 -7.30 -9.61
N ILE A 95 -9.47 -8.16 -9.48
CA ILE A 95 -9.60 -9.37 -8.66
C ILE A 95 -9.47 -8.95 -7.19
N PRO A 96 -10.45 -9.26 -6.31
CA PRO A 96 -10.33 -8.97 -4.90
C PRO A 96 -9.06 -9.62 -4.34
N HIS A 97 -8.22 -8.87 -3.61
CA HIS A 97 -7.02 -9.42 -2.97
C HIS A 97 -7.35 -10.64 -2.09
N VAL A 98 -8.54 -10.65 -1.47
CA VAL A 98 -9.04 -11.77 -0.65
C VAL A 98 -9.25 -13.05 -1.48
N ALA A 99 -9.63 -12.92 -2.76
CA ALA A 99 -9.82 -14.06 -3.66
C ALA A 99 -8.49 -14.73 -4.06
N LEU A 100 -7.36 -14.02 -3.88
CA LEU A 100 -6.01 -14.50 -4.22
C LEU A 100 -5.27 -15.15 -3.04
N LEU A 101 -5.86 -15.18 -1.84
CA LEU A 101 -5.26 -15.78 -0.63
C LEU A 101 -4.76 -17.23 -0.77
N PRO A 102 -5.35 -18.13 -1.58
CA PRO A 102 -4.83 -19.50 -1.72
C PRO A 102 -3.51 -19.60 -2.50
N ILE A 103 -3.17 -18.57 -3.27
CA ILE A 103 -2.04 -18.55 -4.21
C ILE A 103 -0.93 -17.60 -3.74
N LEU A 104 -1.27 -16.60 -2.91
CA LEU A 104 -0.36 -15.62 -2.27
C LEU A 104 0.20 -16.15 -0.94
#